data_AF-A0A2V5PT36-F1
#
_entry.id   AF-A0A2V5PT36-F1
#
_cell.length_a   1.000
_cell.length_b   1.000
_cell.length_c   1.000
_cell.angle_alpha   90.00
_cell.angle_beta   90.00
_cell.angle_gamma   90.00
#
_symmetry.space_group_name_H-M   'P 1'
#
loop_
_entity.id
_entity.type
_entity.pdbx_description
1 polymer ?
#
loop_
_entity_poly.entity_id
_entity_poly.type
_entity_poly.pdbx_seq_one_letter_code
_entity_poly.pdbx_strand_id
1 'polypeptide(L)' 'MRIDKYTQKMQEALQAAQDLASHANHPEITNEHFLSALLDQSEGIARPLL' A
#
# COMPACT_ATOMS: atom_id res chain seq x y z
N MET A 1 1.95 4.69 -13.77
CA MET A 1 2.99 3.77 -13.24
C MET A 1 2.91 2.43 -13.98
N ARG A 2 4.00 1.67 -14.05
CA ARG A 2 4.02 0.30 -14.62
C ARG A 2 3.75 -0.73 -13.51
N ILE A 3 2.50 -0.78 -13.05
CA ILE A 3 2.09 -1.61 -11.90
C ILE A 3 2.30 -3.11 -12.19
N ASP A 4 2.21 -3.50 -13.46
CA ASP A 4 2.49 -4.84 -13.97
C ASP A 4 3.92 -5.33 -13.70
N LYS A 5 4.84 -4.42 -13.37
CA LYS A 5 6.24 -4.72 -13.04
C LYS A 5 6.51 -4.83 -11.54
N TYR A 6 5.50 -4.57 -10.71
CA TYR A 6 5.62 -4.71 -9.27
C TYR A 6 5.42 -6.16 -8.83
N THR A 7 6.00 -6.51 -7.69
CA THR A 7 5.72 -7.78 -7.04
C THR A 7 4.24 -7.85 -6.66
N GLN A 8 3.71 -9.05 -6.52
CA GLN A 8 2.32 -9.28 -6.13
C GLN A 8 1.95 -8.51 -4.85
N LYS A 9 2.80 -8.58 -3.82
CA LYS A 9 2.61 -7.83 -2.57
C LYS A 9 2.59 -6.31 -2.78
N MET A 10 3.41 -5.76 -3.67
CA MET A 10 3.37 -4.32 -3.97
C MET A 10 2.08 -3.91 -4.70
N GLN A 11 1.54 -4.76 -5.56
CA GLN A 11 0.25 -4.50 -6.21
C GLN A 11 -0.90 -4.55 -5.17
N GLU A 12 -0.88 -5.53 -4.27
CA GLU A 12 -1.82 -5.62 -3.14
C GLU A 12 -1.74 -4.40 -2.22
N ALA A 13 -0.53 -3.93 -1.90
CA ALA A 13 -0.33 -2.74 -1.08
C ALA A 13 -0.91 -1.49 -1.74
N LEU A 14 -0.76 -1.35 -3.07
CA LEU A 14 -1.33 -0.22 -3.79
C LEU A 14 -2.86 -0.24 -3.77
N GLN A 15 -3.47 -1.41 -3.92
CA GLN A 15 -4.91 -1.58 -3.80
C GLN A 15 -5.41 -1.23 -2.39
N ALA A 16 -4.77 -1.76 -1.35
CA ALA A 16 -5.12 -1.46 0.03
C ALA A 16 -4.92 0.03 0.37
N ALA A 17 -3.88 0.68 -0.18
CA ALA A 17 -3.67 2.12 0.01
C ALA A 17 -4.76 2.97 -0.65
N GLN A 18 -5.26 2.55 -1.82
CA GLN A 18 -6.40 3.19 -2.47
C GLN A 18 -7.67 3.07 -1.62
N ASP A 19 -7.90 1.90 -1.04
CA ASP A 19 -9.03 1.67 -0.13
C ASP A 19 -8.88 2.56 1.10
N LEU A 20 -7.71 2.63 1.73
CA LEU A 20 -7.45 3.49 2.89
C LEU A 20 -7.74 4.98 2.57
N ALA A 21 -7.27 5.48 1.42
CA ALA A 21 -7.53 6.86 1.00
C ALA A 21 -9.04 7.11 0.80
N SER A 22 -9.74 6.16 0.16
CA SER A 22 -11.19 6.24 -0.05
C SER A 22 -11.97 6.28 1.26
N HIS A 23 -11.64 5.39 2.21
CA HIS A 23 -12.27 5.36 3.54
C HIS A 23 -12.02 6.64 4.33
N ALA A 24 -10.86 7.27 4.14
CA ALA A 24 -10.49 8.55 4.76
C ALA A 24 -11.07 9.78 4.03
N ASN A 25 -11.82 9.61 2.93
CA ASN A 25 -12.26 10.69 2.03
C ASN A 25 -11.09 11.55 1.51
N HIS A 26 -9.92 10.94 1.33
CA HIS A 26 -8.78 11.59 0.72
C HIS A 26 -8.80 11.37 -0.80
N PRO A 27 -8.72 12.45 -1.61
CA PRO A 27 -8.86 12.35 -3.06
C PRO A 27 -7.66 11.67 -3.74
N GLU A 28 -6.53 11.57 -3.04
CA GLU A 28 -5.29 11.00 -3.57
C GLU A 28 -4.69 10.01 -2.57
N ILE A 29 -4.00 9.01 -3.09
CA ILE A 29 -3.15 8.13 -2.28
C ILE A 29 -1.91 8.92 -1.88
N THR A 30 -1.78 9.19 -0.59
CA THR A 30 -0.58 9.78 0.00
C THR A 30 0.38 8.71 0.53
N ASN A 31 1.60 9.13 0.90
CA ASN A 31 2.64 8.22 1.42
C ASN A 31 2.20 7.49 2.69
N GLU A 32 1.38 8.12 3.52
CA GLU A 32 0.87 7.57 4.78
C GLU A 32 -0.03 6.36 4.52
N HIS A 33 -0.93 6.44 3.52
CA HIS A 33 -1.79 5.31 3.13
C HIS A 33 -0.96 4.15 2.60
N PHE A 34 0.03 4.46 1.74
CA PHE A 34 0.85 3.42 1.14
C PHE A 34 1.77 2.74 2.15
N LEU A 35 2.40 3.51 3.03
CA LEU A 35 3.21 2.95 4.12
C LEU A 35 2.34 2.13 5.09
N SER A 36 1.17 2.62 5.47
CA SER A 36 0.24 1.88 6.33
C SER A 36 -0.16 0.56 5.68
N ALA A 37 -0.52 0.57 4.39
CA ALA A 37 -0.84 -0.63 3.64
C ALA A 37 0.32 -1.63 3.64
N LEU A 38 1.55 -1.19 3.38
CA LEU A 38 2.74 -2.04 3.39
C LEU A 38 3.03 -2.67 4.77
N LEU A 39 2.82 -1.92 5.85
CA LEU A 39 3.05 -2.38 7.22
C LEU A 39 2.00 -3.36 7.74
N ASP A 40 0.80 -3.33 7.16
CA ASP A 40 -0.33 -4.19 7.54
C ASP A 40 -0.34 -5.53 6.77
N GLN A 41 0.51 -5.68 5.75
CA GLN A 41 0.60 -6.92 4.98
C GLN A 41 1.14 -8.07 5.83
N SER A 42 0.38 -9.17 5.87
CA SER A 42 0.88 -10.45 6.35
C SER A 42 2.05 -10.92 5.47
N GLU A 43 3.13 -11.38 6.13
CA GLU A 43 4.36 -11.84 5.48
C GLU A 43 5.04 -10.76 4.60
N GLY A 44 4.67 -9.49 4.79
CA GLY A 44 5.33 -8.36 4.14
C GLY A 44 6.73 -8.11 4.71
N ILE A 45 7.61 -7.58 3.86
CA ILE A 45 9.00 -7.25 4.27
C ILE A 45 9.13 -5.88 4.94
N ALA A 46 8.11 -5.01 4.85
CA ALA A 46 8.21 -3.63 5.30
C ALA A 46 8.40 -3.54 6.83
N ARG A 47 7.61 -4.29 7.61
CA ARG A 47 7.69 -4.29 9.08
C ARG A 47 9.03 -4.87 9.61
N PRO A 48 9.57 -5.98 9.10
CA PRO A 48 10.88 -6.49 9.50
C PRO A 48 12.09 -5.59 9.19
N LEU A 49 11.95 -4.59 8.31
CA LEU A 49 13.02 -3.68 7.91
C LEU A 49 13.11 -2.40 8.77
N LEU A 50 12.14 -2.18 9.66
CA LEU A 50 12.12 -1.06 10.62
C LEU A 50 12.84 -1.43 11.92
#